data_AF-A0A7C6JD30-F1
#
_entry.id   AF-A0A7C6JD30-F1
#
_cell.length_a   1.000
_cell.length_b   1.000
_cell.length_c   1.000
_cell.angle_alpha   90.00
_cell.angle_beta   90.00
_cell.angle_gamma   90.00
#
_symmetry.space_group_name_H-M   'P 1'
#
loop_
_entity.id
_entity.type
_entity.pdbx_description
1 polymer ?
#
loop_
_entity_poly.entity_id
_entity_poly.type
_entity_poly.pdbx_seq_one_letter_code
_entity_poly.pdbx_strand_id
1 'polypeptide(L)'
;MQKESETVLQINIKELLQAKVPKIAKWVPPFAINYLSRLIHLDEINEFLKKNYSLEATEFVKACNAYLGFTTELEGGDRLEELLAQRPIIVGNHPLGGSESLAMMEVMNNYGYETKMVSNFIMTYLKPLAPLLIPVLSGKDYKTIKNFRDHFVGDTPIIMFPAGICSRYLSDGTFFDYTWHFTFIKMARRYNRPILPVYIDGANSKKFYRLSKWRNRFKIKTSLEALTLPDEMFKQKGKTIKISIGELISPTEFESSDNNVLWADKVRNHVFLMRQDSHQVFDPAREVTLPAK
;
A
#
# COMPACT_ATOMS: atom_id res chain seq x y z
N MET A 1 -12.59 -22.91 14.45
CA MET A 1 -13.79 -22.24 13.93
C MET A 1 -13.57 -20.74 13.98
N GLN A 2 -13.29 -20.12 12.83
CA GLN A 2 -13.30 -18.66 12.72
C GLN A 2 -14.77 -18.22 12.81
N LYS A 3 -15.07 -17.32 13.75
CA LYS A 3 -16.35 -16.60 13.77
C LYS A 3 -16.53 -15.95 12.40
N GLU A 4 -17.62 -16.29 11.71
CA GLU A 4 -18.10 -15.53 10.57
C GLU A 4 -18.12 -14.05 10.97
N SER A 5 -17.38 -13.23 10.24
CA SER A 5 -17.37 -11.79 10.48
C SER A 5 -18.76 -11.27 10.15
N GLU A 6 -19.49 -10.80 11.16
CA GLU A 6 -20.71 -10.03 11.00
C GLU A 6 -20.54 -8.99 9.88
N THR A 7 -21.51 -8.93 8.99
CA THR A 7 -21.62 -7.96 7.89
C THR A 7 -21.55 -6.54 8.45
N VAL A 8 -20.38 -5.92 8.40
CA VAL A 8 -20.21 -4.52 8.79
C VAL A 8 -20.63 -3.64 7.62
N LEU A 9 -21.94 -3.45 7.44
CA LEU A 9 -22.50 -2.42 6.56
C LEU A 9 -22.21 -1.00 7.09
N GLN A 10 -21.85 -0.89 8.37
CA GLN A 10 -21.55 0.36 9.05
C GLN A 10 -20.38 0.19 10.00
N ILE A 11 -19.31 0.94 9.76
CA ILE A 11 -18.14 0.98 10.63
C ILE A 11 -18.49 1.77 11.90
N ASN A 12 -18.31 1.14 13.06
CA ASN A 12 -18.45 1.78 14.37
C ASN A 12 -17.12 1.71 15.15
N ILE A 13 -16.53 2.88 15.43
CA ILE A 13 -15.25 2.98 16.15
C ILE A 13 -15.30 2.35 17.54
N LYS A 14 -16.42 2.51 18.26
CA LYS A 14 -16.55 1.98 19.63
C LYS A 14 -16.51 0.46 19.61
N GLU A 15 -17.24 -0.16 18.69
CA GLU A 15 -17.28 -1.62 18.50
C GLU A 15 -15.92 -2.14 18.02
N LEU A 16 -15.27 -1.45 17.07
CA LEU A 16 -13.93 -1.79 16.61
C LEU A 16 -12.89 -1.73 17.74
N LEU A 17 -12.92 -0.68 18.57
CA LEU A 17 -12.05 -0.55 19.73
C LEU A 17 -12.30 -1.66 20.75
N GLN A 18 -13.56 -1.99 21.03
CA GLN A 18 -13.92 -3.08 21.94
C GLN A 18 -13.46 -4.44 21.41
N ALA A 19 -13.59 -4.69 20.10
CA ALA A 19 -13.20 -5.95 19.48
C ALA A 19 -11.68 -6.15 19.44
N LYS A 20 -10.91 -5.08 19.21
CA LYS A 20 -9.45 -5.17 18.99
C LYS A 20 -8.60 -4.84 20.20
N VAL A 21 -9.01 -3.86 20.98
CA VAL A 21 -8.22 -3.37 22.11
C VAL A 21 -9.12 -3.14 23.33
N PRO A 22 -9.82 -4.19 23.82
CA PRO A 22 -10.83 -4.07 24.88
C PRO A 22 -10.28 -3.43 26.17
N LYS A 23 -8.98 -3.61 26.43
CA LYS A 23 -8.29 -3.00 27.58
C LYS A 23 -8.26 -1.48 27.50
N ILE A 24 -8.10 -0.91 26.30
CA ILE A 24 -8.08 0.54 26.09
C ILE A 24 -9.49 1.08 25.91
N ALA A 25 -10.37 0.34 25.23
CA ALA A 25 -11.72 0.75 24.88
C ALA A 25 -12.56 1.26 26.07
N LYS A 26 -12.38 0.67 27.27
CA LYS A 26 -13.08 1.07 28.50
C LYS A 26 -12.70 2.46 29.02
N TRP A 27 -11.52 2.95 28.65
CA TRP A 27 -10.97 4.22 29.11
C TRP A 27 -11.07 5.34 28.08
N VAL A 28 -11.49 5.03 26.84
CA VAL A 28 -11.63 6.05 25.80
C VAL A 28 -12.91 6.85 26.05
N PRO A 29 -12.83 8.15 26.33
CA PRO A 29 -14.00 8.94 26.62
C PRO A 29 -14.85 9.19 25.35
N PRO A 30 -16.18 9.38 25.47
CA PRO A 30 -17.06 9.58 24.31
C PRO A 30 -16.66 10.73 23.39
N PHE A 31 -16.15 11.84 23.94
CA PHE A 31 -15.70 12.97 23.12
C PHE A 31 -14.51 12.61 22.23
N ALA A 32 -13.63 11.71 22.68
CA ALA A 32 -12.49 11.25 21.88
C ALA A 32 -12.94 10.33 20.75
N ILE A 33 -13.94 9.47 21.00
CA ILE A 33 -14.59 8.67 19.96
C ILE A 33 -15.22 9.59 18.91
N ASN A 34 -16.00 10.59 19.32
CA ASN A 34 -16.66 11.53 18.40
C ASN A 34 -15.65 12.40 17.63
N TYR A 35 -14.53 12.78 18.26
CA TYR A 35 -13.45 13.47 17.56
C TYR A 35 -12.81 12.56 16.50
N LEU A 36 -12.52 11.30 16.84
CA LEU A 36 -11.94 10.35 15.91
C LEU A 36 -12.90 10.03 14.75
N SER A 37 -14.19 9.83 15.00
CA SER A 37 -15.20 9.61 13.96
C SER A 37 -15.23 10.72 12.93
N ARG A 38 -15.20 11.99 13.39
CA ARG A 38 -15.14 13.16 12.49
C ARG A 38 -13.80 13.26 11.77
N LEU A 39 -12.69 12.98 12.47
CA LEU A 39 -11.36 13.02 11.88
C LEU A 39 -11.23 12.01 10.74
N ILE A 40 -11.81 10.82 10.87
CA ILE A 40 -11.72 9.78 9.84
C ILE A 40 -12.84 9.82 8.79
N HIS A 41 -13.70 10.86 8.80
CA HIS A 41 -14.83 11.00 7.87
C HIS A 41 -15.75 9.77 7.90
N LEU A 42 -16.07 9.29 9.11
CA LEU A 42 -16.77 8.03 9.30
C LEU A 42 -18.17 8.02 8.71
N ASP A 43 -18.87 9.15 8.78
CA ASP A 43 -20.23 9.29 8.24
C ASP A 43 -20.21 9.20 6.72
N GLU A 44 -19.28 9.90 6.07
CA GLU A 44 -19.03 9.86 4.63
C GLU A 44 -18.66 8.46 4.15
N ILE A 45 -17.76 7.78 4.87
CA ILE A 45 -17.37 6.39 4.58
C ILE A 45 -18.58 5.46 4.72
N ASN A 46 -19.35 5.58 5.80
CA ASN A 46 -20.52 4.72 6.01
C ASN A 46 -21.60 4.95 4.95
N GLU A 47 -21.87 6.20 4.57
CA GLU A 47 -22.80 6.51 3.48
C GLU A 47 -22.31 6.00 2.13
N PHE A 48 -21.01 6.07 1.87
CA PHE A 48 -20.41 5.46 0.68
C PHE A 48 -20.56 3.93 0.70
N LEU A 49 -20.26 3.27 1.82
CA LEU A 49 -20.37 1.82 1.96
C LEU A 49 -21.81 1.36 1.78
N LYS A 50 -22.79 2.00 2.42
CA LYS A 50 -24.22 1.64 2.27
C LYS A 50 -24.68 1.56 0.81
N LYS A 51 -24.13 2.42 -0.07
CA LYS A 51 -24.49 2.48 -1.49
C LYS A 51 -23.72 1.48 -2.36
N ASN A 52 -22.51 1.11 -1.96
CA ASN A 52 -21.55 0.42 -2.83
C ASN A 52 -21.14 -0.97 -2.29
N TYR A 53 -21.55 -1.37 -1.09
CA TYR A 53 -21.09 -2.60 -0.43
C TYR A 53 -21.43 -3.88 -1.20
N SER A 54 -22.47 -3.87 -2.03
CA SER A 54 -22.88 -5.01 -2.86
C SER A 54 -22.12 -5.11 -4.18
N LEU A 55 -21.25 -4.15 -4.50
CA LEU A 55 -20.45 -4.21 -5.72
C LEU A 55 -19.37 -5.29 -5.61
N GLU A 56 -19.08 -5.92 -6.75
CA GLU A 56 -17.90 -6.75 -6.91
C GLU A 56 -16.63 -5.93 -6.71
N ALA A 57 -15.52 -6.59 -6.37
CA ALA A 57 -14.33 -5.92 -5.85
C ALA A 57 -13.75 -4.84 -6.79
N THR A 58 -13.68 -5.13 -8.09
CA THR A 58 -13.17 -4.19 -9.10
C THR A 58 -14.10 -2.99 -9.31
N GLU A 59 -15.41 -3.22 -9.33
CA GLU A 59 -16.41 -2.15 -9.43
C GLU A 59 -16.45 -1.30 -8.14
N PHE A 60 -16.22 -1.92 -6.98
CA PHE A 60 -16.06 -1.19 -5.72
C PHE A 60 -14.83 -0.27 -5.74
N VAL A 61 -13.69 -0.73 -6.29
CA VAL A 61 -12.50 0.12 -6.48
C VAL A 61 -12.80 1.31 -7.39
N LYS A 62 -13.46 1.09 -8.54
CA LYS A 62 -13.89 2.17 -9.44
C LYS A 62 -14.80 3.17 -8.72
N ALA A 63 -15.77 2.69 -7.94
CA ALA A 63 -16.65 3.54 -7.15
C ALA A 63 -15.87 4.37 -6.11
N CYS A 64 -14.86 3.79 -5.45
CA CYS A 64 -13.99 4.51 -4.51
C CYS A 64 -13.23 5.64 -5.22
N ASN A 65 -12.59 5.34 -6.35
CA ASN A 65 -11.84 6.35 -7.09
C ASN A 65 -12.73 7.43 -7.68
N ALA A 66 -13.92 7.07 -8.18
CA ALA A 66 -14.92 8.04 -8.63
C ALA A 66 -15.41 8.95 -7.50
N TYR A 67 -15.65 8.39 -6.30
CA TYR A 67 -16.06 9.18 -5.13
C TYR A 67 -14.97 10.17 -4.67
N LEU A 68 -13.72 9.73 -4.72
CA LEU A 68 -12.54 10.54 -4.41
C LEU A 68 -12.13 11.44 -5.59
N GLY A 69 -12.66 11.21 -6.79
CA GLY A 69 -12.37 12.00 -8.00
C GLY A 69 -10.88 12.09 -8.32
N PHE A 70 -10.12 11.01 -8.10
CA PHE A 70 -8.71 11.00 -8.48
C PHE A 70 -8.56 10.99 -10.00
N THR A 71 -7.58 11.75 -10.50
CA THR A 71 -7.08 11.57 -11.86
C THR A 71 -5.75 10.86 -11.77
N THR A 72 -5.48 9.89 -12.65
CA THR A 72 -4.18 9.23 -12.69
C THR A 72 -3.44 9.64 -13.95
N GLU A 73 -2.21 10.12 -13.79
CA GLU A 73 -1.31 10.45 -14.89
C GLU A 73 -0.19 9.41 -14.90
N LEU A 74 -0.06 8.68 -16.01
CA LEU A 74 0.92 7.61 -16.17
C LEU A 74 2.06 8.07 -17.06
N GLU A 75 3.26 8.03 -16.52
CA GLU A 75 4.50 8.13 -17.30
C GLU A 75 5.00 6.71 -17.60
N GLY A 76 5.30 6.42 -18.86
CA GLY A 76 5.64 5.06 -19.32
C GLY A 76 4.44 4.10 -19.45
N GLY A 77 3.21 4.63 -19.46
CA GLY A 77 1.98 3.84 -19.53
C GLY A 77 1.77 3.06 -20.84
N ASP A 78 2.35 3.50 -21.95
CA ASP A 78 2.12 2.92 -23.29
C ASP A 78 2.49 1.43 -23.40
N ARG A 79 3.39 0.94 -22.53
CA ARG A 79 3.84 -0.46 -22.51
C ARG A 79 3.20 -1.28 -21.39
N LEU A 80 2.35 -0.67 -20.57
CA LEU A 80 1.89 -1.27 -19.32
C LEU A 80 1.18 -2.61 -19.55
N GLU A 81 0.41 -2.75 -20.63
CA GLU A 81 -0.24 -4.01 -21.01
C GLU A 81 0.78 -5.16 -21.18
N GLU A 82 1.84 -4.93 -21.97
CA GLU A 82 2.90 -5.92 -22.22
C GLU A 82 3.67 -6.27 -20.94
N LEU A 83 3.90 -5.29 -20.07
CA LEU A 83 4.58 -5.50 -18.79
C LEU A 83 3.70 -6.31 -17.83
N LEU A 84 2.40 -6.07 -17.80
CA LEU A 84 1.44 -6.79 -16.95
C LEU A 84 1.22 -8.24 -17.41
N ALA A 85 1.28 -8.51 -18.72
CA ALA A 85 1.22 -9.86 -19.27
C ALA A 85 2.29 -10.79 -18.70
N GLN A 86 3.42 -10.24 -18.25
CA GLN A 86 4.50 -10.98 -17.60
C GLN A 86 4.27 -11.24 -16.12
N ARG A 87 3.03 -11.03 -15.62
CA ARG A 87 2.59 -11.29 -14.25
C ARG A 87 3.57 -10.73 -13.19
N PRO A 88 3.96 -9.44 -13.26
CA PRO A 88 5.01 -8.91 -12.42
C PRO A 88 4.60 -8.81 -10.94
N ILE A 89 5.61 -8.69 -10.08
CA ILE A 89 5.45 -8.13 -8.74
C ILE A 89 5.72 -6.62 -8.87
N ILE A 90 4.66 -5.83 -8.76
CA ILE A 90 4.70 -4.38 -8.87
C ILE A 90 5.14 -3.82 -7.51
N VAL A 91 6.26 -3.10 -7.46
CA VAL A 91 6.83 -2.57 -6.22
C VAL A 91 7.07 -1.08 -6.31
N GLY A 92 6.68 -0.34 -5.29
CA GLY A 92 6.85 1.11 -5.29
C GLY A 92 6.91 1.73 -3.90
N ASN A 93 7.12 3.04 -3.87
CA ASN A 93 6.98 3.83 -2.67
C ASN A 93 5.50 4.01 -2.29
N HIS A 94 5.23 4.33 -1.02
CA HIS A 94 3.86 4.41 -0.48
C HIS A 94 3.53 5.80 0.08
N PRO A 95 3.37 6.86 -0.74
CA PRO A 95 3.34 8.22 -0.23
C PRO A 95 2.05 8.64 0.49
N LEU A 96 0.89 8.07 0.14
CA LEU A 96 -0.44 8.56 0.51
C LEU A 96 -1.21 7.64 1.47
N GLY A 97 -0.82 6.38 1.61
CA GLY A 97 -1.37 5.48 2.63
C GLY A 97 -2.72 4.84 2.30
N GLY A 98 -3.12 4.83 1.03
CA GLY A 98 -4.27 4.08 0.54
C GLY A 98 -4.80 4.56 -0.81
N SER A 99 -4.79 5.88 -1.06
CA SER A 99 -5.30 6.47 -2.30
C SER A 99 -4.55 5.97 -3.53
N GLU A 100 -3.23 5.86 -3.42
CA GLU A 100 -2.38 5.37 -4.49
C GLU A 100 -2.66 3.90 -4.83
N SER A 101 -3.02 3.10 -3.82
CA SER A 101 -3.37 1.69 -4.01
C SER A 101 -4.64 1.55 -4.84
N LEU A 102 -5.66 2.33 -4.52
CA LEU A 102 -6.93 2.33 -5.26
C LEU A 102 -6.72 2.83 -6.70
N ALA A 103 -5.95 3.91 -6.87
CA ALA A 103 -5.62 4.45 -8.19
C ALA A 103 -4.85 3.42 -9.04
N MET A 104 -3.86 2.76 -8.46
CA MET A 104 -3.13 1.68 -9.15
C MET A 104 -4.06 0.53 -9.53
N MET A 105 -4.91 0.04 -8.62
CA MET A 105 -5.83 -1.06 -8.93
C MET A 105 -6.76 -0.71 -10.11
N GLU A 106 -7.31 0.50 -10.15
CA GLU A 106 -8.13 0.95 -11.29
C GLU A 106 -7.33 1.06 -12.57
N VAL A 107 -6.10 1.61 -12.52
CA VAL A 107 -5.21 1.65 -13.69
C VAL A 107 -5.03 0.24 -14.25
N MET A 108 -4.66 -0.73 -13.43
CA MET A 108 -4.44 -2.10 -13.92
C MET A 108 -5.71 -2.72 -14.49
N ASN A 109 -6.86 -2.48 -13.85
CA ASN A 109 -8.16 -2.92 -14.35
C ASN A 109 -8.49 -2.32 -15.73
N ASN A 110 -8.11 -1.07 -15.99
CA ASN A 110 -8.33 -0.42 -17.30
C ASN A 110 -7.49 -1.05 -18.42
N TYR A 111 -6.39 -1.71 -18.10
CA TYR A 111 -5.59 -2.52 -19.02
C TYR A 111 -6.03 -4.00 -19.04
N GLY A 112 -7.16 -4.36 -18.42
CA GLY A 112 -7.71 -5.72 -18.44
C GLY A 112 -7.10 -6.66 -17.40
N TYR A 113 -6.31 -6.16 -16.44
CA TYR A 113 -5.69 -6.97 -15.40
C TYR A 113 -6.29 -6.68 -14.03
N GLU A 114 -7.02 -7.66 -13.49
CA GLU A 114 -7.28 -7.66 -12.04
C GLU A 114 -5.95 -7.84 -11.30
N THR A 115 -5.72 -7.04 -10.26
CA THR A 115 -4.49 -7.11 -9.46
C THR A 115 -4.78 -7.36 -8.00
N LYS A 116 -3.86 -8.10 -7.37
CA LYS A 116 -3.90 -8.33 -5.93
C LYS A 116 -2.87 -7.47 -5.24
N MET A 117 -3.21 -6.97 -4.06
CA MET A 117 -2.33 -6.12 -3.27
C MET A 117 -1.98 -6.78 -1.94
N VAL A 118 -0.70 -6.82 -1.62
CA VAL A 118 -0.26 -7.18 -0.27
C VAL A 118 -0.56 -6.01 0.68
N SER A 119 -1.47 -6.24 1.62
CA SER A 119 -1.93 -5.20 2.55
C SER A 119 -2.23 -5.75 3.95
N ASN A 120 -2.29 -4.85 4.92
CA ASN A 120 -2.59 -5.17 6.30
C ASN A 120 -4.10 -5.42 6.52
N PHE A 121 -4.39 -6.18 7.58
CA PHE A 121 -5.71 -6.68 7.95
C PHE A 121 -6.81 -5.61 8.19
N ILE A 122 -6.48 -4.32 8.30
CA ILE A 122 -7.53 -3.31 8.53
C ILE A 122 -8.39 -3.13 7.27
N MET A 123 -7.81 -3.26 6.08
CA MET A 123 -8.57 -3.12 4.83
C MET A 123 -9.50 -4.30 4.56
N THR A 124 -9.26 -5.47 5.18
CA THR A 124 -10.13 -6.65 5.02
C THR A 124 -11.50 -6.47 5.69
N TYR A 125 -11.69 -5.43 6.50
CA TYR A 125 -13.02 -5.04 7.01
C TYR A 125 -13.90 -4.43 5.92
N LEU A 126 -13.29 -3.89 4.86
CA LEU A 126 -14.00 -3.54 3.64
C LEU A 126 -14.16 -4.82 2.83
N LYS A 127 -15.20 -5.61 3.17
CA LYS A 127 -15.49 -6.91 2.54
C LYS A 127 -15.42 -6.88 1.00
N PRO A 128 -15.90 -5.83 0.29
CA PRO A 128 -15.77 -5.78 -1.17
C PRO A 128 -14.32 -5.81 -1.66
N LEU A 129 -13.35 -5.27 -0.90
CA LEU A 129 -11.94 -5.30 -1.28
C LEU A 129 -11.26 -6.62 -0.95
N ALA A 130 -11.81 -7.43 -0.04
CA ALA A 130 -11.14 -8.63 0.47
C ALA A 130 -10.63 -9.60 -0.61
N PRO A 131 -11.33 -9.84 -1.74
CA PRO A 131 -10.82 -10.69 -2.82
C PRO A 131 -9.52 -10.20 -3.47
N LEU A 132 -9.28 -8.88 -3.47
CA LEU A 132 -8.11 -8.23 -4.05
C LEU A 132 -6.94 -8.12 -3.06
N LEU A 133 -7.12 -8.50 -1.80
CA LEU A 133 -6.12 -8.29 -0.75
C LEU A 133 -5.42 -9.59 -0.35
N ILE A 134 -4.10 -9.56 -0.39
CA ILE A 134 -3.23 -10.59 0.16
C ILE A 134 -2.80 -10.12 1.55
N PRO A 135 -3.12 -10.86 2.63
CA PRO A 135 -2.73 -10.45 3.97
C PRO A 135 -1.20 -10.48 4.11
N VAL A 136 -0.64 -9.42 4.71
CA VAL A 136 0.78 -9.38 5.06
C VAL A 136 1.17 -10.58 5.94
N LEU A 137 2.35 -11.14 5.68
CA LEU A 137 2.88 -12.26 6.45
C LEU A 137 3.11 -11.86 7.92
N SER A 138 2.20 -12.25 8.80
CA SER A 138 2.21 -11.87 10.23
C SER A 138 2.65 -12.99 11.18
N GLY A 139 3.24 -14.07 10.66
CA GLY A 139 3.56 -15.26 11.46
C GLY A 139 4.57 -16.18 10.80
N LYS A 140 5.09 -17.12 11.58
CA LYS A 140 6.03 -18.15 11.13
C LYS A 140 5.37 -19.52 10.90
N ASP A 141 4.06 -19.62 11.13
CA ASP A 141 3.37 -20.88 10.95
C ASP A 141 3.29 -21.25 9.46
N TYR A 142 3.37 -22.55 9.20
CA TYR A 142 3.44 -23.08 7.84
C TYR A 142 2.21 -22.70 7.01
N LYS A 143 1.01 -22.70 7.61
CA LYS A 143 -0.24 -22.44 6.90
C LYS A 143 -0.32 -21.00 6.41
N THR A 144 0.01 -20.02 7.26
CA THR A 144 0.04 -18.60 6.89
C THR A 144 1.08 -18.33 5.81
N ILE A 145 2.29 -18.91 5.95
CA ILE A 145 3.35 -18.79 4.94
C ILE A 145 2.92 -19.40 3.61
N LYS A 146 2.33 -20.60 3.63
CA LYS A 146 1.86 -21.29 2.43
C LYS A 146 0.76 -20.48 1.75
N ASN A 147 -0.26 -20.04 2.49
CA ASN A 147 -1.35 -19.24 1.95
C ASN A 147 -0.85 -17.94 1.28
N PHE A 148 0.07 -17.22 1.92
CA PHE A 148 0.69 -16.03 1.32
C PHE A 148 1.41 -16.39 0.01
N ARG A 149 2.22 -17.44 0.03
CA ARG A 149 3.00 -17.92 -1.11
C ARG A 149 2.15 -18.41 -2.29
N ASP A 150 1.02 -19.05 -2.03
CA ASP A 150 0.15 -19.60 -3.06
C ASP A 150 -0.38 -18.51 -4.01
N HIS A 151 -0.50 -17.26 -3.54
CA HIS A 151 -0.89 -16.12 -4.38
C HIS A 151 0.11 -15.81 -5.50
N PHE A 152 1.39 -16.15 -5.32
CA PHE A 152 2.44 -15.88 -6.30
C PHE A 152 2.56 -16.97 -7.38
N VAL A 153 1.82 -18.07 -7.25
CA VAL A 153 1.83 -19.18 -8.23
C VAL A 153 1.08 -18.80 -9.52
N GLY A 154 -0.06 -18.10 -9.40
CA GLY A 154 -0.92 -17.78 -10.54
C GLY A 154 -0.43 -16.62 -11.40
N ASP A 155 -1.25 -16.21 -12.37
CA ASP A 155 -0.88 -15.22 -13.40
C ASP A 155 -1.27 -13.77 -13.06
N THR A 156 -1.94 -13.56 -11.93
CA THR A 156 -2.37 -12.24 -11.47
C THR A 156 -1.18 -11.37 -11.05
N PRO A 157 -0.97 -10.16 -11.59
CA PRO A 157 0.05 -9.24 -11.09
C PRO A 157 -0.20 -8.86 -9.62
N ILE A 158 0.88 -8.62 -8.86
CA ILE A 158 0.80 -8.39 -7.41
C ILE A 158 1.45 -7.07 -7.03
N ILE A 159 0.68 -6.18 -6.42
CA ILE A 159 1.15 -4.90 -5.88
C ILE A 159 1.70 -5.09 -4.47
N MET A 160 2.91 -4.58 -4.21
CA MET A 160 3.54 -4.57 -2.90
C MET A 160 4.16 -3.19 -2.61
N PHE A 161 3.87 -2.64 -1.44
CA PHE A 161 4.58 -1.49 -0.87
C PHE A 161 5.54 -1.96 0.22
N PRO A 162 6.83 -2.23 -0.10
CA PRO A 162 7.66 -3.06 0.77
C PRO A 162 8.07 -2.39 2.08
N ALA A 163 7.96 -1.06 2.19
CA ALA A 163 8.16 -0.34 3.45
C ALA A 163 7.08 -0.68 4.50
N GLY A 164 5.87 -1.06 4.07
CA GLY A 164 4.74 -1.36 4.96
C GLY A 164 4.14 -0.15 5.71
N ILE A 165 4.71 1.04 5.51
CA ILE A 165 4.27 2.32 6.08
C ILE A 165 4.49 3.42 5.04
N CYS A 166 3.80 4.56 5.18
CA CYS A 166 3.91 5.59 4.17
C CYS A 166 5.31 6.21 4.08
N SER A 167 5.64 6.83 2.96
CA SER A 167 6.87 7.62 2.79
C SER A 167 6.97 8.74 3.84
N ARG A 168 8.19 9.22 4.10
CA ARG A 168 8.49 10.26 5.10
C ARG A 168 9.51 11.26 4.57
N TYR A 169 9.63 12.36 5.31
CA TYR A 169 10.70 13.33 5.13
C TYR A 169 11.80 13.12 6.17
N LEU A 170 13.05 13.10 5.70
CA LEU A 170 14.23 13.25 6.53
C LEU A 170 14.35 14.67 7.11
N SER A 171 15.33 14.87 7.99
CA SER A 171 15.61 16.18 8.59
C SER A 171 16.13 17.21 7.59
N ASP A 172 16.82 16.75 6.54
CA ASP A 172 17.32 17.56 5.42
C ASP A 172 16.24 17.89 4.36
N GLY A 173 15.03 17.34 4.51
CA GLY A 173 13.93 17.53 3.56
C GLY A 173 13.83 16.46 2.47
N THR A 174 14.72 15.47 2.45
CA THR A 174 14.65 14.36 1.49
C THR A 174 13.39 13.51 1.71
N PHE A 175 12.61 13.30 0.64
CA PHE A 175 11.45 12.42 0.64
C PHE A 175 11.89 10.98 0.34
N PHE A 176 11.56 10.05 1.22
CA PHE A 176 12.07 8.67 1.14
C PHE A 176 11.12 7.67 1.82
N ASP A 177 11.30 6.39 1.52
CA ASP A 177 10.74 5.27 2.28
C ASP A 177 11.76 4.73 3.27
N TYR A 178 11.28 4.25 4.42
CA TYR A 178 12.10 3.42 5.31
C TYR A 178 12.58 2.14 4.63
N THR A 179 13.44 1.38 5.32
CA THR A 179 14.00 0.13 4.79
C THR A 179 12.89 -0.79 4.28
N TRP A 180 13.02 -1.21 3.03
CA TRP A 180 12.06 -2.10 2.37
C TRP A 180 12.24 -3.55 2.85
N HIS A 181 11.13 -4.23 3.13
CA HIS A 181 11.16 -5.66 3.42
C HIS A 181 11.49 -6.47 2.16
N PHE A 182 12.50 -7.33 2.21
CA PHE A 182 12.98 -8.11 1.06
C PHE A 182 12.04 -9.23 0.57
N THR A 183 10.82 -9.36 1.11
CA THR A 183 9.90 -10.46 0.77
C THR A 183 9.62 -10.52 -0.73
N PHE A 184 9.47 -9.37 -1.39
CA PHE A 184 9.23 -9.30 -2.83
C PHE A 184 10.40 -9.89 -3.64
N ILE A 185 11.65 -9.65 -3.24
CA ILE A 185 12.85 -10.27 -3.86
C ILE A 185 12.78 -11.80 -3.77
N LYS A 186 12.43 -12.32 -2.58
CA LYS A 186 12.30 -13.78 -2.37
C LYS A 186 11.17 -14.36 -3.22
N MET A 187 10.06 -13.66 -3.37
CA MET A 187 8.93 -14.13 -4.19
C MET A 187 9.23 -14.05 -5.68
N ALA A 188 9.85 -12.96 -6.14
CA ALA A 188 10.30 -12.78 -7.53
C ALA A 188 11.17 -13.96 -7.97
N ARG A 189 12.21 -14.28 -7.19
CA ARG A 189 13.11 -15.41 -7.45
C ARG A 189 12.39 -16.76 -7.40
N ARG A 190 11.60 -17.00 -6.34
CA ARG A 190 10.96 -18.30 -6.11
C ARG A 190 9.94 -18.67 -7.19
N TYR A 191 9.22 -17.69 -7.71
CA TYR A 191 8.12 -17.89 -8.66
C TYR A 191 8.45 -17.44 -10.08
N ASN A 192 9.72 -17.07 -10.32
CA ASN A 192 10.22 -16.53 -11.57
C ASN A 192 9.31 -15.41 -12.11
N ARG A 193 9.10 -14.39 -11.28
CA ARG A 193 8.27 -13.23 -11.60
C ARG A 193 9.16 -11.99 -11.69
N PRO A 194 9.10 -11.21 -12.76
CA PRO A 194 9.83 -9.96 -12.84
C PRO A 194 9.27 -8.95 -11.85
N ILE A 195 10.09 -8.00 -11.46
CA ILE A 195 9.67 -6.88 -10.63
C ILE A 195 9.38 -5.70 -11.54
N LEU A 196 8.20 -5.09 -11.39
CA LEU A 196 7.87 -3.83 -12.05
C LEU A 196 8.02 -2.69 -11.05
N PRO A 197 9.11 -1.90 -11.11
CA PRO A 197 9.29 -0.73 -10.26
C PRO A 197 8.32 0.37 -10.66
N VAL A 198 7.66 0.96 -9.66
CA VAL A 198 6.77 2.12 -9.85
C VAL A 198 7.12 3.21 -8.83
N TYR A 199 7.23 4.45 -9.31
CA TYR A 199 7.37 5.61 -8.44
C TYR A 199 6.05 6.38 -8.44
N ILE A 200 5.56 6.71 -7.25
CA ILE A 200 4.31 7.42 -7.04
C ILE A 200 4.65 8.78 -6.48
N ASP A 201 4.27 9.84 -7.20
CA ASP A 201 4.41 11.19 -6.70
C ASP A 201 3.24 11.55 -5.78
N GLY A 202 3.55 12.31 -4.74
CA GLY A 202 2.58 12.73 -3.75
C GLY A 202 3.14 12.78 -2.34
N ALA A 203 2.40 13.45 -1.48
CA ALA A 203 2.70 13.52 -0.06
C ALA A 203 1.41 13.77 0.74
N ASN A 204 1.42 13.31 1.98
CA ASN A 204 0.39 13.66 2.95
C ASN A 204 0.57 15.10 3.46
N SER A 205 -0.39 15.58 4.24
CA SER A 205 -0.34 16.94 4.76
C SER A 205 0.84 17.15 5.72
N LYS A 206 1.25 18.42 5.88
CA LYS A 206 2.25 18.81 6.89
C LYS A 206 1.86 18.35 8.30
N LYS A 207 0.56 18.23 8.62
CA LYS A 207 0.06 17.76 9.91
C LYS A 207 0.43 16.29 10.14
N PHE A 208 0.26 15.43 9.14
CA PHE A 208 0.65 14.02 9.19
C PHE A 208 2.13 13.87 9.54
N TYR A 209 3.01 14.59 8.83
CA TYR A 209 4.45 14.51 9.08
C TYR A 209 4.88 15.13 10.41
N ARG A 210 4.24 16.22 10.85
CA ARG A 210 4.47 16.80 12.19
C ARG A 210 4.10 15.81 13.29
N LEU A 211 2.97 15.12 13.16
CA LEU A 211 2.55 14.10 14.11
C LEU A 211 3.51 12.91 14.14
N SER A 212 4.00 12.46 12.98
CA SER A 212 5.02 11.42 12.89
C SER A 212 6.34 11.82 13.57
N LYS A 213 6.82 13.05 13.32
CA LYS A 213 8.03 13.60 13.99
C LYS A 213 7.84 13.69 15.51
N TRP A 214 6.71 14.20 15.97
CA TRP A 214 6.36 14.26 17.39
C TRP A 214 6.33 12.86 18.01
N ARG A 215 5.62 11.91 17.40
CA ARG A 215 5.57 10.51 17.86
C ARG A 215 6.96 9.90 18.02
N ASN A 216 7.82 10.07 17.01
CA ASN A 216 9.20 9.59 17.03
C ASN A 216 10.02 10.26 18.14
N ARG A 217 9.87 11.57 18.37
CA ARG A 217 10.52 12.31 19.44
C ARG A 217 10.21 11.74 20.83
N PHE A 218 8.98 11.27 21.03
CA PHE A 218 8.51 10.65 22.28
C PHE A 218 8.60 9.11 22.29
N LYS A 219 9.23 8.49 21.28
CA LYS A 219 9.43 7.04 21.16
C LYS A 219 8.13 6.22 21.29
N ILE A 220 7.00 6.80 20.88
CA ILE A 220 5.71 6.10 20.88
C ILE A 220 5.71 5.10 19.72
N LYS A 221 5.56 3.80 20.04
CA LYS A 221 5.61 2.72 19.06
C LYS A 221 4.39 2.67 18.12
N THR A 222 3.21 3.03 18.63
CA THR A 222 1.96 2.99 17.86
C THR A 222 1.91 4.15 16.87
N SER A 223 1.66 3.87 15.60
CA SER A 223 1.56 4.90 14.56
C SER A 223 0.27 5.72 14.70
N LEU A 224 0.33 6.81 15.46
CA LEU A 224 -0.78 7.73 15.64
C LEU A 224 -1.11 8.50 14.34
N GLU A 225 -0.11 8.72 13.49
CA GLU A 225 -0.31 9.34 12.19
C GLU A 225 -1.14 8.47 11.24
N ALA A 226 -1.09 7.15 11.38
CA ALA A 226 -1.90 6.24 10.57
C ALA A 226 -3.42 6.44 10.81
N LEU A 227 -3.81 6.91 12.01
CA LEU A 227 -5.21 7.21 12.32
C LEU A 227 -5.74 8.39 11.51
N THR A 228 -4.87 9.25 10.98
CA THR A 228 -5.29 10.39 10.15
C THR A 228 -5.30 10.05 8.67
N LEU A 229 -4.98 8.82 8.25
CA LEU A 229 -4.93 8.47 6.83
C LEU A 229 -6.27 8.63 6.11
N PRO A 230 -7.44 8.32 6.70
CA PRO A 230 -8.71 8.65 6.04
C PRO A 230 -8.86 10.16 5.81
N ASP A 231 -8.50 11.01 6.79
CA ASP A 231 -8.46 12.47 6.60
C ASP A 231 -7.52 12.88 5.45
N GLU A 232 -6.35 12.26 5.37
CA GLU A 232 -5.40 12.52 4.28
C GLU A 232 -5.94 12.07 2.93
N MET A 233 -6.63 10.93 2.84
CA MET A 233 -7.29 10.44 1.63
C MET A 233 -8.35 11.42 1.13
N PHE A 234 -9.22 11.90 2.01
CA PHE A 234 -10.23 12.91 1.65
C PHE A 234 -9.59 14.24 1.20
N LYS A 235 -8.44 14.63 1.75
CA LYS A 235 -7.68 15.80 1.27
C LYS A 235 -7.04 15.61 -0.11
N GLN A 236 -6.94 14.39 -0.62
CA GLN A 236 -6.51 14.13 -1.99
C GLN A 236 -7.66 14.21 -3.00
N LYS A 237 -8.91 14.45 -2.54
CA LYS A 237 -10.08 14.50 -3.42
C LYS A 237 -9.89 15.50 -4.57
N GLY A 238 -10.15 15.06 -5.80
CA GLY A 238 -10.04 15.89 -7.00
C GLY A 238 -8.60 16.18 -7.47
N LYS A 239 -7.59 15.51 -6.90
CA LYS A 239 -6.19 15.70 -7.31
C LYS A 239 -5.72 14.64 -8.29
N THR A 240 -4.64 14.97 -9.00
CA THR A 240 -3.92 14.05 -9.87
C THR A 240 -2.85 13.29 -9.10
N ILE A 241 -2.85 11.96 -9.21
CA ILE A 241 -1.78 11.08 -8.74
C ILE A 241 -0.92 10.75 -9.96
N LYS A 242 0.34 11.18 -9.93
CA LYS A 242 1.31 10.86 -10.99
C LYS A 242 2.03 9.57 -10.64
N ILE A 243 2.10 8.66 -11.59
CA ILE A 243 2.75 7.36 -11.43
C ILE A 243 3.72 7.16 -12.58
N SER A 244 4.99 6.97 -12.26
CA SER A 244 6.04 6.64 -13.21
C SER A 244 6.25 5.13 -13.20
N ILE A 245 6.10 4.52 -14.37
CA ILE A 245 6.27 3.08 -14.61
C ILE A 245 7.67 2.84 -15.18
N GLY A 246 8.48 2.01 -14.52
CA GLY A 246 9.83 1.69 -14.97
C GLY A 246 9.91 0.41 -15.81
N GLU A 247 11.13 -0.03 -16.10
CA GLU A 247 11.41 -1.28 -16.81
C GLU A 247 11.30 -2.50 -15.89
N LEU A 248 10.95 -3.66 -16.44
CA LEU A 248 10.96 -4.91 -15.69
C LEU A 248 12.38 -5.28 -15.26
N ILE A 249 12.51 -5.63 -13.99
CA ILE A 249 13.74 -6.18 -13.42
C ILE A 249 13.59 -7.70 -13.41
N SER A 250 14.47 -8.39 -14.16
CA SER A 250 14.46 -9.85 -14.22
C SER A 250 14.76 -10.45 -12.83
N PRO A 251 14.06 -11.53 -12.41
CA PRO A 251 14.38 -12.21 -11.17
C PRO A 251 15.78 -12.86 -11.17
N THR A 252 16.40 -13.03 -12.35
CA THR A 252 17.77 -13.53 -12.50
C THR A 252 18.84 -12.54 -12.07
N GLU A 253 18.52 -11.23 -12.02
CA GLU A 253 19.42 -10.19 -11.50
C GLU A 253 19.76 -10.40 -10.02
N PHE A 254 18.88 -11.08 -9.28
CA PHE A 254 19.01 -11.28 -7.84
C PHE A 254 19.73 -12.60 -7.56
N GLU A 255 21.07 -12.60 -7.61
CA GLU A 255 21.85 -13.81 -7.42
C GLU A 255 21.59 -14.50 -6.08
N SER A 256 21.74 -15.82 -6.08
CA SER A 256 21.20 -16.63 -4.99
C SER A 256 21.97 -16.58 -3.69
N SER A 257 23.28 -16.38 -3.79
CA SER A 257 24.25 -16.16 -2.72
C SER A 257 24.11 -14.82 -2.01
N ASP A 258 23.35 -13.88 -2.59
CA ASP A 258 23.41 -12.49 -2.20
C ASP A 258 22.48 -12.09 -1.05
N ASN A 259 22.86 -10.98 -0.43
CA ASN A 259 22.09 -10.34 0.61
C ASN A 259 20.78 -9.76 0.06
N ASN A 260 19.66 -10.46 0.30
CA ASN A 260 18.32 -10.01 -0.09
C ASN A 260 17.97 -8.60 0.43
N VAL A 261 18.52 -8.18 1.58
CA VAL A 261 18.33 -6.81 2.10
C VAL A 261 18.97 -5.79 1.17
N LEU A 262 20.20 -6.06 0.70
CA LEU A 262 20.89 -5.19 -0.24
C LEU A 262 20.13 -5.09 -1.56
N TRP A 263 19.64 -6.20 -2.10
CA TRP A 263 18.83 -6.19 -3.32
C TRP A 263 17.54 -5.39 -3.15
N ALA A 264 16.85 -5.55 -2.03
CA ALA A 264 15.67 -4.76 -1.73
C ALA A 264 16.00 -3.25 -1.67
N ASP A 265 17.17 -2.90 -1.13
CA ASP A 265 17.61 -1.53 -1.02
C ASP A 265 18.06 -0.92 -2.35
N LYS A 266 18.71 -1.71 -3.22
CA LYS A 266 19.03 -1.32 -4.61
C LYS A 266 17.76 -1.02 -5.40
N VAL A 267 16.73 -1.88 -5.30
CA VAL A 267 15.43 -1.64 -5.96
C VAL A 267 14.75 -0.41 -5.37
N ARG A 268 14.76 -0.24 -4.04
CA ARG A 268 14.26 0.98 -3.38
C ARG A 268 14.95 2.24 -3.94
N ASN A 269 16.28 2.23 -4.00
CA ASN A 269 17.08 3.34 -4.54
C ASN A 269 16.72 3.64 -5.99
N HIS A 270 16.61 2.60 -6.83
CA HIS A 270 16.19 2.74 -8.22
C HIS A 270 14.81 3.40 -8.35
N VAL A 271 13.81 2.95 -7.57
CA VAL A 271 12.47 3.55 -7.58
C VAL A 271 12.50 5.05 -7.24
N PHE A 272 13.29 5.48 -6.27
CA PHE A 272 13.36 6.92 -5.96
C PHE A 272 14.12 7.73 -7.02
N LEU A 273 15.08 7.13 -7.71
CA LEU A 273 15.76 7.79 -8.84
C LEU A 273 14.81 7.97 -10.02
N MET A 274 13.79 7.11 -10.19
CA MET A 274 12.79 7.24 -11.26
C MET A 274 12.01 8.55 -11.20
N ARG A 275 11.99 9.23 -10.05
CA ARG A 275 11.45 10.59 -9.93
C ARG A 275 12.08 11.58 -10.92
N GLN A 276 13.34 11.36 -11.30
CA GLN A 276 14.07 12.23 -12.23
C GLN A 276 14.00 11.73 -13.67
N ASP A 277 14.01 10.41 -13.85
CA ASP A 277 13.97 9.73 -15.14
C ASP A 277 13.34 8.35 -14.96
N SER A 278 12.08 8.20 -15.38
CA SER A 278 11.33 6.95 -15.30
C SER A 278 11.84 5.87 -16.26
N HIS A 279 12.59 6.24 -17.30
CA HIS A 279 13.09 5.34 -18.33
C HIS A 279 14.45 4.73 -17.97
N GLN A 280 15.03 5.11 -16.83
CA GLN A 280 16.30 4.55 -16.41
C GLN A 280 16.19 3.03 -16.22
N VAL A 281 17.22 2.31 -16.67
CA VAL A 281 17.32 0.86 -16.49
C VAL A 281 17.87 0.56 -15.10
N PHE A 282 17.37 -0.51 -14.48
CA PHE A 282 17.92 -0.99 -13.22
C PHE A 282 19.37 -1.44 -13.40
N ASP A 283 20.28 -0.83 -12.64
CA ASP A 283 21.69 -1.15 -12.64
C ASP A 283 22.04 -1.93 -11.35
N PRO A 284 22.32 -3.25 -11.45
CA PRO A 284 22.66 -4.06 -10.28
C PRO A 284 23.99 -3.65 -9.64
N ALA A 285 24.91 -2.99 -10.35
CA ALA A 285 26.19 -2.55 -9.81
C ALA A 285 26.10 -1.19 -9.08
N ARG A 286 25.00 -0.45 -9.25
CA ARG A 286 24.82 0.87 -8.65
C ARG A 286 24.85 0.81 -7.12
N GLU A 287 25.62 1.72 -6.53
CA GLU A 287 25.66 1.90 -5.08
C GLU A 287 24.36 2.52 -4.56
N VAL A 288 23.96 2.11 -3.35
CA VAL A 288 22.78 2.64 -2.70
C VAL A 288 23.09 4.01 -2.11
N THR A 289 22.34 5.03 -2.54
CA THR A 289 22.48 6.40 -2.03
C THR A 289 21.41 6.76 -0.99
N LEU A 290 20.27 6.07 -1.00
CA LEU A 290 19.22 6.27 -0.02
C LEU A 290 19.66 5.79 1.38
N PRO A 291 19.27 6.51 2.45
CA PRO A 291 19.64 6.11 3.80
C PRO A 291 18.92 4.83 4.24
N ALA A 292 19.67 3.92 4.86
CA ALA A 292 19.11 2.80 5.60
C ALA A 292 18.58 3.32 6.95
N LYS A 293 17.25 3.39 7.10
CA LYS A 293 16.55 3.77 8.33
C LYS A 293 15.44 2.81 8.67
#